data_AF-A0A1W9SXG4-F1
#
_entry.id   AF-A0A1W9SXG4-F1
#
_cell.length_a   1.000
_cell.length_b   1.000
_cell.length_c   1.000
_cell.angle_alpha   90.00
_cell.angle_beta   90.00
_cell.angle_gamma   90.00
#
_symmetry.space_group_name_H-M   'P 1'
#
loop_
_entity.id
_entity.type
_entity.pdbx_description
1 polymer ?
#
loop_
_entity_poly.entity_id
_entity_poly.type
_entity_poly.pdbx_seq_one_letter_code
_entity_poly.pdbx_strand_id
1 'polypeptide(L)'
;MTTSAQRETMLRKPILMPPSMIDKVDKIANERKVSFAEVVREAVDAFDGDLTMEDEALLEALADTMIKTTREVVKKIDAIEERLDETHAMLETK
;
A
#
# COMPACT_ATOMS: atom_id res chain seq x y z
N MET A 1 33.09 5.48 31.49
CA MET A 1 32.75 4.24 30.76
C MET A 1 31.73 4.61 29.70
N THR A 2 32.23 4.92 28.51
CA THR A 2 31.44 5.33 27.33
C THR A 2 31.06 4.10 26.53
N THR A 3 29.84 3.60 26.69
CA THR A 3 29.23 2.66 25.75
C THR A 3 28.26 3.43 24.88
N SER A 4 28.78 3.81 23.71
CA SER A 4 28.01 4.32 22.58
C SER A 4 26.83 3.39 22.30
N ALA A 5 25.60 3.89 22.50
CA ALA A 5 24.41 3.31 21.91
C ALA A 5 24.69 3.11 20.41
N GLN A 6 24.79 1.85 19.99
CA GLN A 6 24.81 1.49 18.59
C GLN A 6 23.50 2.04 18.02
N ARG A 7 23.58 3.18 17.31
CA ARG A 7 22.49 3.65 16.46
C ARG A 7 22.39 2.63 15.34
N GLU A 8 21.58 1.60 15.53
CA GLU A 8 21.10 0.78 14.42
C GLU A 8 20.64 1.73 13.33
N THR A 9 21.18 1.56 12.13
CA THR A 9 20.84 2.41 10.99
C THR A 9 19.35 2.29 10.73
N MET A 10 18.60 3.39 10.92
CA MET A 10 17.16 3.42 10.66
C MET A 10 16.88 3.08 9.19
N LEU A 11 16.36 1.88 8.95
CA LEU A 11 15.92 1.42 7.64
C LEU A 11 14.53 1.99 7.33
N ARG A 12 14.44 2.84 6.29
CA ARG A 12 13.17 3.39 5.82
C ARG A 12 12.52 2.40 4.85
N LYS A 13 11.38 1.83 5.24
CA LYS A 13 10.57 0.95 4.39
C LYS A 13 9.33 1.71 3.91
N PRO A 14 9.16 1.93 2.59
CA PRO A 14 7.90 2.47 2.08
C PRO A 14 6.80 1.42 2.25
N ILE A 15 5.66 1.82 2.81
CA ILE A 15 4.46 0.98 2.94
C ILE A 15 3.31 1.64 2.18
N LEU A 16 2.55 0.83 1.44
CA LEU A 16 1.33 1.26 0.80
C LEU A 16 0.21 1.22 1.84
N MET A 17 -0.38 2.38 2.14
CA MET A 17 -1.53 2.50 3.03
C MET A 17 -2.70 3.19 2.29
N PRO A 18 -3.95 2.79 2.57
CA PRO A 18 -5.11 3.49 2.06
C PRO A 18 -5.12 4.96 2.51
N PRO A 19 -5.56 5.92 1.67
CA PRO A 19 -5.60 7.34 2.04
C PRO A 19 -6.36 7.62 3.34
N SER A 20 -7.47 6.91 3.56
CA SER A 20 -8.29 7.03 4.77
C SER A 20 -7.54 6.59 6.04
N MET A 21 -6.57 5.69 5.93
CA MET A 21 -5.73 5.25 7.05
C MET A 21 -4.60 6.25 7.29
N ILE A 22 -4.02 6.81 6.22
CA ILE A 22 -3.02 7.89 6.32
C ILE A 22 -3.61 9.06 7.11
N ASP A 23 -4.82 9.52 6.76
CA ASP A 23 -5.49 10.62 7.45
C ASP A 23 -5.74 10.35 8.94
N LYS A 24 -6.06 9.09 9.30
CA LYS A 24 -6.26 8.70 10.70
C LYS A 24 -4.96 8.79 11.49
N VAL A 25 -3.87 8.22 10.96
CA VAL A 25 -2.57 8.24 11.62
C VAL A 25 -2.04 9.67 11.75
N ASP A 26 -2.23 10.51 10.72
CA ASP A 26 -1.84 11.92 10.77
C ASP A 26 -2.61 12.71 11.83
N LYS A 27 -3.91 12.46 12.00
CA LYS A 27 -4.69 13.06 13.10
C LYS A 27 -4.15 12.66 14.46
N ILE A 28 -3.89 11.37 14.68
CA ILE A 28 -3.34 10.85 15.94
C ILE A 28 -1.96 11.47 16.23
N ALA A 29 -1.11 11.58 15.20
CA ALA A 29 0.22 12.18 15.31
C ALA A 29 0.12 13.66 15.73
N ASN A 30 -0.78 14.42 15.11
CA ASN A 30 -1.02 15.83 15.44
C ASN A 30 -1.57 16.02 16.85
N GLU A 31 -2.55 15.20 17.26
CA GLU A 31 -3.15 15.25 18.61
C GLU A 31 -2.12 14.95 19.70
N ARG A 32 -1.27 13.94 19.48
CA ARG A 32 -0.22 13.52 20.42
C ARG A 32 1.08 14.31 20.30
N LYS A 33 1.20 15.19 19.30
CA LYS A 33 2.41 15.96 18.96
C LYS A 33 3.66 15.09 18.76
N VAL A 34 3.47 13.94 18.12
CA VAL A 34 4.55 13.00 17.78
C VAL A 34 4.68 12.87 16.27
N SER A 35 5.76 12.24 15.78
CA SER A 35 5.92 12.00 14.35
C SER A 35 5.01 10.86 13.87
N PHE A 36 4.59 10.92 12.60
CA PHE A 36 3.83 9.84 11.96
C PHE A 36 4.50 8.47 12.14
N ALA A 37 5.82 8.41 11.93
CA ALA A 37 6.59 7.17 12.08
C ALA A 37 6.70 6.68 13.54
N GLU A 38 6.51 7.56 14.53
CA GLU A 38 6.42 7.17 15.93
C GLU A 38 5.11 6.41 16.16
N VAL A 39 3.99 6.97 15.72
CA VAL A 39 2.66 6.37 15.86
C VAL A 39 2.60 5.00 15.18
N VAL A 40 3.17 4.88 13.98
CA VAL A 40 3.23 3.60 13.27
C VAL A 40 4.10 2.59 14.01
N ARG A 41 5.22 2.99 14.60
CA ARG A 41 6.07 2.09 15.40
C ARG A 41 5.35 1.62 16.66
N GLU A 42 4.76 2.54 17.42
CA GLU A 42 3.96 2.19 18.60
C GLU A 42 2.81 1.25 18.27
N ALA A 43 2.11 1.47 17.15
CA ALA A 43 1.02 0.61 16.72
C ALA A 43 1.50 -0.81 16.36
N VAL A 44 2.66 -0.94 15.71
CA VAL A 44 3.26 -2.24 15.40
C VAL A 44 3.77 -2.93 16.67
N ASP A 45 4.39 -2.20 17.58
CA ASP A 45 4.89 -2.75 18.85
C ASP A 45 3.75 -3.18 19.79
N ALA A 46 2.61 -2.49 19.72
CA ALA A 46 1.40 -2.81 20.48
C ALA A 46 0.55 -3.92 19.82
N PHE A 47 0.85 -4.30 18.58
CA PHE A 47 0.16 -5.38 17.89
C PHE A 47 0.64 -6.72 18.45
N ASP A 48 -0.21 -7.41 19.22
CA ASP A 48 0.07 -8.69 19.87
C ASP A 48 -0.02 -9.91 18.94
N GLY A 49 -0.40 -9.68 17.67
CA GLY A 49 -0.51 -10.74 16.67
C GLY A 49 -1.87 -11.42 16.63
N ASP A 50 -2.79 -11.09 17.52
CA ASP A 50 -4.16 -11.58 17.47
C ASP A 50 -4.94 -10.74 16.46
N LEU A 51 -4.96 -11.21 15.21
CA LEU A 51 -5.91 -10.70 14.22
C LEU A 51 -7.32 -10.97 14.74
N THR A 52 -8.10 -9.91 14.90
CA THR A 52 -9.53 -10.10 15.14
C THR A 52 -10.16 -10.70 13.89
N MET A 53 -11.28 -11.43 14.02
CA MET A 53 -12.00 -11.95 12.85
C MET A 53 -12.39 -10.84 11.85
N GLU A 54 -12.51 -9.59 12.32
CA GLU A 54 -12.79 -8.43 11.49
C GLU A 54 -11.56 -8.00 10.66
N ASP A 55 -10.35 -8.11 11.24
CA ASP A 55 -9.10 -7.82 10.52
C ASP A 55 -8.81 -8.86 9.44
N GLU A 56 -9.10 -10.13 9.70
CA GLU A 56 -8.93 -11.21 8.71
C GLU A 56 -9.91 -11.03 7.53
N ALA A 57 -11.17 -10.69 7.82
CA ALA A 57 -12.15 -10.39 6.78
C ALA A 57 -11.77 -9.14 5.95
N LEU A 58 -11.20 -8.12 6.59
CA LEU A 58 -10.73 -6.92 5.89
C LEU A 58 -9.54 -7.21 4.99
N LEU A 59 -8.58 -8.04 5.44
CA LEU A 59 -7.43 -8.46 4.66
C LEU A 59 -7.85 -9.28 3.44
N GLU A 60 -8.81 -10.19 3.60
CA GLU A 60 -9.36 -10.98 2.49
C GLU A 60 -10.05 -10.07 1.46
N ALA A 61 -10.89 -9.13 1.92
CA ALA A 61 -11.54 -8.17 1.03
C ALA A 61 -10.55 -7.27 0.26
N LEU A 62 -9.44 -6.89 0.90
CA LEU A 62 -8.36 -6.15 0.25
C LEU A 62 -7.70 -6.99 -0.85
N ALA A 63 -7.37 -8.25 -0.54
CA ALA A 63 -6.75 -9.18 -1.49
C ALA A 63 -7.65 -9.39 -2.71
N ASP A 64 -8.94 -9.65 -2.50
CA ASP A 64 -9.94 -9.79 -3.55
C ASP A 64 -10.04 -8.54 -4.42
N THR A 65 -10.05 -7.36 -3.79
CA THR A 65 -10.11 -6.09 -4.52
C THR A 65 -8.85 -5.91 -5.38
N MET A 66 -7.66 -6.20 -4.86
CA MET A 66 -6.41 -6.12 -5.63
C MET A 66 -6.40 -7.09 -6.81
N ILE A 67 -6.84 -8.34 -6.61
CA ILE A 67 -6.95 -9.34 -7.67
C ILE A 67 -7.91 -8.85 -8.76
N LYS A 68 -9.10 -8.37 -8.38
CA LYS A 68 -10.10 -7.85 -9.31
C LYS A 68 -9.55 -6.69 -10.12
N THR A 69 -8.96 -5.71 -9.45
CA THR A 69 -8.43 -4.50 -10.11
C THR A 69 -7.30 -4.85 -11.08
N THR A 70 -6.43 -5.77 -10.70
CA THR A 70 -5.34 -6.26 -11.58
C THR A 70 -5.90 -6.93 -12.84
N ARG A 71 -6.91 -7.79 -12.70
CA ARG A 71 -7.59 -8.43 -13.84
C ARG A 71 -8.26 -7.41 -14.76
N GLU A 72 -8.87 -6.37 -14.21
CA GLU A 72 -9.46 -5.29 -15.02
C GLU A 72 -8.42 -4.47 -15.78
N VAL A 73 -7.27 -4.19 -15.16
CA VAL A 73 -6.16 -3.50 -15.82
C VAL A 73 -5.61 -4.33 -16.98
N VAL A 74 -5.38 -5.64 -16.77
CA VAL A 74 -4.92 -6.55 -17.83
C VAL A 74 -5.89 -6.53 -19.01
N LYS A 75 -7.19 -6.69 -18.77
CA LYS A 75 -8.21 -6.63 -19.84
C LYS A 75 -8.20 -5.31 -20.62
N LYS A 76 -7.95 -4.19 -19.93
CA LYS A 76 -7.87 -2.89 -20.60
C LYS A 76 -6.61 -2.77 -21.45
N ILE A 77 -5.49 -3.37 -21.03
CA ILE A 77 -4.27 -3.42 -21.82
C ILE A 77 -4.50 -4.26 -23.07
N ASP A 78 -5.06 -5.45 -22.94
CA ASP A 78 -5.36 -6.33 -24.09
C ASP A 78 -6.25 -5.63 -25.13
N ALA A 79 -7.30 -4.92 -24.66
CA ALA A 79 -8.19 -4.16 -25.54
C ALA A 79 -7.50 -2.94 -26.20
N ILE A 80 -6.46 -2.38 -25.58
CA ILE A 80 -5.66 -1.31 -26.18
C ILE A 80 -4.72 -1.89 -27.22
N GLU A 81 -4.10 -3.05 -26.96
CA GLU A 81 -3.25 -3.75 -27.93
C GLU A 81 -4.03 -4.10 -29.19
N GLU A 82 -5.22 -4.69 -29.08
CA GLU A 82 -6.07 -5.02 -30.23
C GLU A 82 -6.39 -3.77 -31.08
N ARG A 83 -6.76 -2.66 -30.44
CA ARG A 83 -7.03 -1.39 -31.14
C ARG A 83 -5.78 -0.79 -31.78
N LEU A 84 -4.62 -0.99 -31.16
CA LEU A 84 -3.34 -0.52 -31.71
C LEU A 84 -3.00 -1.32 -32.97
N ASP A 85 -3.16 -2.64 -32.92
CA ASP A 85 -2.93 -3.54 -34.05
C ASP A 85 -3.88 -3.24 -35.22
N GLU A 86 -5.17 -3.02 -34.95
CA GLU A 86 -6.15 -2.59 -35.96
C GLU A 86 -5.73 -1.26 -36.61
N THR A 87 -5.33 -0.28 -35.79
CA THR A 87 -4.89 1.03 -36.29
C THR A 87 -3.61 0.91 -37.12
N HIS A 88 -2.69 0.03 -36.70
CA HIS A 88 -1.45 -0.23 -37.43
C HIS A 88 -1.71 -0.87 -38.79
N ALA A 89 -2.58 -1.89 -38.85
CA ALA A 89 -2.99 -2.53 -40.10
C ALA A 89 -3.69 -1.55 -41.07
N MET A 90 -4.50 -0.62 -40.55
CA MET A 90 -5.11 0.45 -41.36
C MET A 90 -4.10 1.47 -41.91
N LEU A 91 -2.96 1.66 -41.25
CA LEU A 91 -1.90 2.57 -41.70
C LEU A 91 -0.97 1.93 -42.72
N GLU A 92 -0.70 0.62 -42.62
CA GLU A 92 0.10 -0.11 -43.62
C GLU A 92 -0.61 -0.32 -44.96
N THR A 93 -1.94 -0.21 -44.99
CA THR A 93 -2.75 -0.37 -46.20
C THR A 93 -2.98 0.94 -46.98
N LYS A 94 -2.38 2.05 -46.54
CA LYS A 94 -2.41 3.37 -47.19
C LYS A 94 -1.08 3.72 -47.85
#